data_AF-A0A2S7ADK8-F1
#
_entry.id   AF-A0A2S7ADK8-F1
#
_cell.length_a   1.000
_cell.length_b   1.000
_cell.length_c   1.000
_cell.angle_alpha   90.00
_cell.angle_beta   90.00
_cell.angle_gamma   90.00
#
_symmetry.space_group_name_H-M   'P 1'
#
loop_
_entity.id
_entity.type
_entity.pdbx_description
1 polymer ?
#
loop_
_entity_poly.entity_id
_entity_poly.type
_entity_poly.pdbx_seq_one_letter_code
_entity_poly.pdbx_strand_id
1 'polypeptide(L)' 'MDTPPPSLFEQLRQRLACAPEPLEVLNQFEAELLYAFPAEATVIVELVASWGHRLGVLTHDDLQGYV' A
#
# COMPACT_ATOMS: atom_id res chain seq x y z
N MET A 1 5.30 -6.11 -27.36
CA MET A 1 6.11 -6.44 -26.18
C MET A 1 5.13 -6.56 -25.03
N ASP A 2 4.75 -7.78 -24.67
CA ASP A 2 3.93 -8.04 -23.47
C ASP A 2 4.81 -7.84 -22.25
N THR A 3 4.92 -6.58 -21.79
CA THR A 3 5.41 -6.32 -20.45
C THR A 3 4.43 -7.00 -19.49
N PRO A 4 4.88 -7.93 -18.63
CA PRO A 4 4.00 -8.53 -17.64
C PRO A 4 3.35 -7.41 -16.80
N PRO A 5 2.10 -7.60 -16.35
CA PRO A 5 1.43 -6.59 -15.55
C PRO A 5 2.33 -6.21 -14.36
N PRO A 6 2.46 -4.91 -14.06
CA PRO A 6 3.31 -4.47 -12.96
C PRO A 6 2.85 -5.13 -11.66
N SER A 7 3.80 -5.59 -10.85
CA SER A 7 3.51 -6.15 -9.54
C SER A 7 2.79 -5.12 -8.66
N LEU A 8 1.99 -5.57 -7.68
CA LEU A 8 1.25 -4.68 -6.77
C LEU A 8 2.16 -3.61 -6.12
N PHE A 9 3.38 -4.01 -5.73
CA PHE A 9 4.37 -3.09 -5.19
C PHE A 9 4.80 -2.00 -6.20
N GLU A 10 5.00 -2.36 -7.47
CA GLU A 10 5.37 -1.40 -8.52
C GLU A 10 4.21 -0.45 -8.82
N GLN A 11 2.98 -0.94 -8.84
CA GLN A 11 1.79 -0.12 -8.99
C GLN A 11 1.67 0.91 -7.86
N LEU A 12 1.84 0.47 -6.61
CA LEU A 12 1.85 1.37 -5.45
C LEU A 12 2.97 2.41 -5.55
N ARG A 13 4.20 1.97 -5.87
CA ARG A 13 5.37 2.85 -5.99
C ARG A 13 5.19 3.91 -7.08
N GLN A 14 4.61 3.55 -8.22
CA GLN A 14 4.30 4.49 -9.30
C GLN A 14 3.22 5.49 -8.90
N ARG A 15 2.15 5.03 -8.23
CA ARG A 15 1.08 5.91 -7.74
C ARG A 15 1.62 6.92 -6.74
N LEU A 16 2.44 6.46 -5.79
CA LEU A 16 3.07 7.33 -4.79
C LEU A 16 4.02 8.35 -5.41
N ALA A 17 4.78 7.98 -6.45
CA ALA A 17 5.71 8.89 -7.12
C ALA A 17 5.02 10.06 -7.84
N CYS A 18 3.76 9.89 -8.25
CA CYS A 18 2.96 10.93 -8.91
C CYS A 18 1.94 11.62 -7.98
N ALA A 19 1.84 11.19 -6.71
CA ALA A 19 0.80 11.66 -5.81
C ALA A 19 1.27 12.85 -4.96
N PRO A 20 0.46 13.92 -4.85
CA PRO A 20 0.72 15.00 -3.90
C PRO A 20 0.50 14.55 -2.44
N GLU A 21 -0.39 13.57 -2.22
CA GLU A 21 -0.77 13.04 -0.91
C GLU A 21 -0.49 11.53 -0.85
N PRO A 22 0.73 11.11 -0.46
CA PRO A 22 1.12 9.70 -0.50
C PRO A 22 0.33 8.83 0.48
N LEU A 23 -0.10 9.38 1.62
CA LEU A 23 -0.89 8.64 2.61
C LEU A 23 -2.29 8.28 2.08
N GLU A 24 -2.97 9.22 1.40
CA GLU A 24 -4.28 8.95 0.80
C GLU A 24 -4.20 7.86 -0.27
N VAL A 25 -3.15 7.90 -1.10
CA VAL A 25 -2.92 6.88 -2.11
C VAL A 25 -2.66 5.51 -1.50
N LEU A 26 -1.92 5.44 -0.39
CA LEU A 26 -1.69 4.20 0.34
C LEU A 26 -3.00 3.62 0.90
N ASN A 27 -3.82 4.46 1.55
CA ASN A 27 -5.11 4.07 2.11
C ASN A 27 -6.10 3.62 1.03
N GLN A 28 -6.15 4.33 -0.10
CA GLN A 28 -7.00 3.95 -1.23
C GLN A 28 -6.56 2.60 -1.80
N PHE A 29 -5.25 2.37 -1.93
CA PHE A 29 -4.72 1.11 -2.42
C PHE A 29 -5.02 -0.06 -1.46
N GLU A 30 -4.94 0.17 -0.15
CA GLU A 30 -5.39 -0.80 0.85
C GLU A 30 -6.86 -1.16 0.67
N ALA A 31 -7.74 -0.16 0.56
CA ALA A 31 -9.18 -0.37 0.37
C ALA A 31 -9.48 -1.15 -0.93
N GLU A 32 -8.77 -0.86 -2.02
CA GLU A 32 -8.90 -1.62 -3.28
C GLU A 32 -8.54 -3.09 -3.10
N LEU A 33 -7.45 -3.39 -2.38
CA LEU A 33 -7.01 -4.75 -2.09
C LEU A 33 -7.97 -5.47 -1.14
N LEU A 34 -8.44 -4.81 -0.08
CA LEU A 34 -9.42 -5.35 0.86
C LEU A 34 -10.74 -5.70 0.16
N TYR A 35 -11.15 -4.88 -0.81
CA TYR A 35 -12.33 -5.16 -1.61
C TYR A 35 -12.13 -6.37 -2.55
N ALA A 36 -10.95 -6.50 -3.17
CA ALA A 36 -10.64 -7.60 -4.07
C ALA A 36 -10.38 -8.93 -3.34
N PHE A 37 -9.79 -8.88 -2.14
CA PHE A 37 -9.41 -10.05 -1.33
C PHE A 37 -9.89 -9.90 0.12
N PRO A 38 -11.22 -9.90 0.36
CA PRO A 38 -11.78 -9.68 1.69
C PRO A 38 -11.41 -10.75 2.72
N ALA A 39 -11.03 -11.96 2.27
CA ALA A 39 -10.59 -13.04 3.14
C ALA A 39 -9.17 -12.84 3.70
N GLU A 40 -8.37 -11.98 3.07
CA GLU A 40 -6.96 -11.75 3.40
C GLU A 40 -6.74 -10.38 4.06
N ALA A 41 -7.78 -9.84 4.70
CA ALA A 41 -7.78 -8.47 5.20
C ALA A 41 -6.59 -8.14 6.10
N THR A 42 -6.29 -9.01 7.06
CA THR A 42 -5.12 -8.84 7.95
C THR A 42 -3.81 -8.80 7.17
N VAL A 43 -3.63 -9.73 6.22
CA VAL A 43 -2.41 -9.83 5.41
C VAL A 43 -2.24 -8.58 4.56
N ILE A 44 -3.32 -8.05 3.99
CA ILE A 44 -3.30 -6.84 3.17
C ILE A 44 -2.89 -5.63 4.01
N VAL A 45 -3.51 -5.44 5.18
CA VAL A 45 -3.15 -4.33 6.08
C VAL A 45 -1.69 -4.40 6.48
N GLU A 46 -1.19 -5.57 6.90
CA GLU A 46 0.22 -5.76 7.26
C GLU A 46 1.17 -5.50 6.07
N LEU A 47 0.78 -5.95 4.87
CA LEU A 47 1.56 -5.77 3.64
C LEU A 47 1.64 -4.29 3.24
N VAL A 48 0.50 -3.61 3.22
CA VAL A 48 0.42 -2.19 2.84
C VAL A 48 1.12 -1.32 3.88
N ALA A 49 0.95 -1.59 5.18
CA ALA A 49 1.68 -0.91 6.25
C ALA A 49 3.20 -1.10 6.09
N SER A 50 3.66 -2.34 5.82
CA SER A 50 5.07 -2.64 5.59
C SER A 50 5.63 -1.88 4.38
N TRP A 51 4.86 -1.79 3.29
CA TRP A 51 5.25 -1.03 2.09
C TRP A 51 5.25 0.47 2.34
N GLY A 52 4.23 1.00 3.01
CA GLY A 52 4.14 2.41 3.41
C GLY A 52 5.33 2.83 4.25
N HIS A 53 5.73 2.02 5.23
CA HIS A 53 6.93 2.26 6.03
C HIS A 53 8.22 2.20 5.19
N ARG A 54 8.38 1.18 4.33
CA ARG A 54 9.56 1.04 3.46
C ARG A 54 9.70 2.20 2.46
N LEU A 55 8.58 2.73 1.98
CA LEU A 55 8.54 3.86 1.04
C LEU A 55 8.62 5.22 1.75
N GLY A 56 8.67 5.24 3.09
CA GLY A 56 8.76 6.46 3.90
C GLY A 56 7.45 7.25 3.97
N VAL A 57 6.32 6.63 3.59
CA VAL A 57 4.97 7.21 3.64
C VAL A 57 4.42 7.15 5.06
N LEU A 58 4.61 6.00 5.73
CA LEU A 58 4.23 5.81 7.13
C LEU A 58 5.45 6.04 8.03
N THR A 59 5.26 6.84 9.07
CA THR A 59 6.26 7.03 10.12
C THR A 59 6.10 5.95 11.18
N HIS A 60 7.17 5.70 11.95
CA HIS A 60 7.16 4.71 13.03
C HIS A 60 6.03 4.94 14.07
N ASP A 61 5.58 6.19 14.20
CA ASP A 61 4.47 6.60 15.08
C ASP A 61 3.13 5.98 14.65
N ASP A 62 2.89 5.86 13.34
CA ASP A 62 1.66 5.29 12.77
C ASP A 62 1.56 3.77 13.01
N LEU A 63 2.71 3.08 13.00
CA LEU A 63 2.81 1.64 13.27
C LEU A 63 2.60 1.28 14.74
N GLN A 64 2.80 2.20 15.69
CA GLN A 64 2.61 1.93 17.12
C GLN A 64 1.14 1.82 17.54
N GLY A 65 0.19 2.29 16.73
CA GLY A 65 -1.24 2.18 17.00
C GLY A 65 -1.84 0.78 16.83
N TYR A 66 -1.06 -0.18 16.32
CA TYR A 66 -1.52 -1.53 15.96
C TYR A 66 -1.17 -2.64 16.96
N VAL A 67 -0.63 -2.30 18.15
CA VAL A 67 -0.23 -3.28 19.20
C VAL A 67 -1.30 -3.42 20.29
#